data_AF-A0A6M0SWM2-F1
#
_entry.id   AF-A0A6M0SWM2-F1
#
_cell.length_a   1.000
_cell.length_b   1.000
_cell.length_c   1.000
_cell.angle_alpha   90.00
_cell.angle_beta   90.00
_cell.angle_gamma   90.00
#
_symmetry.space_group_name_H-M   'P 1'
#
loop_
_entity.id
_entity.type
_entity.pdbx_description
1 polymer ?
#
loop_
_entity_poly.entity_id
_entity_poly.type
_entity_poly.pdbx_seq_one_letter_code
_entity_poly.pdbx_strand_id
1 'polypeptide(L)' 'MSVKELQSIKEDFNLTWHECNDRKTMQLIPTEINGAFGHLGGVGETNILMRIFGIEEFKD' A
#
# COMPACT_ATOMS: atom_id res chain seq x y z
N MET A 1 -2.12 21.10 -11.05
CA MET A 1 -1.35 19.89 -11.37
C MET A 1 -2.25 18.94 -12.14
N SER A 2 -1.90 18.67 -13.39
CA SER A 2 -2.53 17.70 -14.27
C SER A 2 -2.05 16.29 -13.95
N VAL A 3 -2.76 15.28 -14.45
CA VAL A 3 -2.37 13.87 -14.32
C VAL A 3 -1.00 13.60 -14.94
N LYS A 4 -0.69 14.25 -16.07
CA LYS A 4 0.62 14.12 -16.74
C LYS A 4 1.75 14.69 -15.90
N GLU A 5 1.56 15.89 -15.34
CA GLU A 5 2.54 16.49 -14.44
C GLU A 5 2.78 15.61 -13.21
N LEU A 6 1.73 15.00 -12.65
CA LEU A 6 1.85 14.07 -11.54
C LEU A 6 2.63 12.80 -11.92
N GLN A 7 2.40 12.26 -13.12
CA GLN A 7 3.16 11.10 -13.63
C GLN A 7 4.65 11.43 -13.79
N SER A 8 4.97 12.57 -14.40
CA SER A 8 6.35 13.02 -14.53
C SER A 8 7.02 13.19 -13.17
N ILE A 9 6.36 13.83 -12.20
CA ILE A 9 6.88 13.97 -10.83
C ILE A 9 7.12 12.60 -10.18
N LYS A 10 6.19 11.64 -10.36
CA LYS A 10 6.36 10.30 -9.81
C LYS A 10 7.60 9.60 -10.37
N GLU A 11 7.84 9.73 -11.67
CA GLU A 11 8.99 9.12 -12.37
C GLU A 11 10.30 9.82 -11.99
N ASP A 12 10.33 11.15 -12.05
CA ASP A 12 11.51 11.99 -11.78
C ASP A 12 12.04 11.79 -10.36
N PHE A 13 11.14 11.61 -9.39
CA PHE A 13 11.49 11.44 -7.97
C PHE A 13 11.41 9.98 -7.50
N ASN A 14 11.20 9.03 -8.40
CA ASN A 14 11.09 7.60 -8.10
C ASN A 14 10.16 7.30 -6.91
N LEU A 15 8.91 7.76 -7.00
CA LEU A 15 7.93 7.65 -5.93
C LEU A 15 6.98 6.44 -6.12
N THR A 16 6.57 5.85 -5.01
CA THR A 16 5.56 4.77 -4.97
C THR A 16 4.39 5.15 -4.08
N TRP A 17 3.22 4.58 -4.37
CA TRP A 17 2.07 4.71 -3.50
C TRP A 17 2.21 3.80 -2.29
N HIS A 18 2.10 4.38 -1.11
CA HIS A 18 2.03 3.71 0.17
C HIS A 18 0.60 3.76 0.71
N GLU A 19 0.03 2.61 1.09
CA GLU A 19 -1.26 2.54 1.76
C GLU A 19 -1.09 2.80 3.25
N CYS A 20 -1.81 3.79 3.78
CA CYS A 20 -1.77 4.12 5.21
C CYS A 20 -2.53 3.08 6.04
N ASN A 21 -2.20 2.98 7.33
CA ASN A 21 -2.83 2.03 8.27
C ASN A 21 -4.36 2.23 8.45
N ASP A 22 -4.91 3.37 8.03
CA ASP A 22 -6.35 3.62 8.06
C ASP A 22 -7.13 2.87 6.95
N ARG A 23 -6.43 2.25 6.00
CA ARG A 23 -6.97 1.55 4.82
C ARG A 23 -7.89 2.41 3.94
N LYS A 24 -7.72 3.73 4.00
CA LYS A 24 -8.55 4.72 3.31
C LYS A 24 -7.72 5.73 2.55
N THR A 25 -6.53 6.02 3.05
CA THR A 25 -5.64 7.02 2.46
C THR A 25 -4.40 6.37 1.88
N MET A 26 -3.91 6.98 0.81
CA MET A 26 -2.65 6.60 0.18
C MET A 26 -1.78 7.84 0.04
N GLN A 27 -0.49 7.66 0.21
CA GLN A 27 0.50 8.72 0.10
C GLN A 27 1.55 8.36 -0.94
N LEU A 28 1.98 9.34 -1.70
CA LEU A 28 3.07 9.18 -2.65
C LEU A 28 4.38 9.47 -1.91
N ILE A 29 5.22 8.45 -1.73
CA ILE A 29 6.48 8.55 -0.96
C ILE A 29 7.65 7.97 -1.76
N PRO A 30 8.91 8.33 -1.45
CA PRO A 30 10.09 7.74 -2.10
C PRO A 30 10.09 6.21 -2.02
N THR A 31 10.40 5.56 -3.14
CA THR A 31 10.43 4.10 -3.24
C THR A 31 11.40 3.47 -2.24
N GLU A 32 12.54 4.12 -2.01
CA GLU A 32 13.54 3.68 -1.03
C GLU A 32 12.95 3.62 0.39
N ILE A 33 12.19 4.64 0.78
CA ILE A 33 11.52 4.70 2.08
C ILE A 33 10.44 3.62 2.16
N ASN A 34 9.60 3.50 1.12
CA ASN A 34 8.54 2.50 1.08
C ASN A 34 9.09 1.06 1.14
N GLY A 35 10.26 0.80 0.54
CA GLY A 35 10.92 -0.51 0.58
C GLY A 35 11.68 -0.79 1.87
N ALA A 36 12.13 0.24 2.59
CA ALA A 36 12.85 0.09 3.86
C ALA A 36 11.92 -0.36 5.01
N PHE A 37 10.65 0.06 4.97
CA PHE A 37 9.64 -0.37 5.93
C PHE A 37 8.86 -1.56 5.36
N GLY A 38 9.15 -2.76 5.86
CA GLY A 38 8.34 -3.94 5.55
C GLY A 38 6.88 -3.69 5.92
N HIS A 39 5.96 -4.05 5.03
CA HIS A 39 4.53 -3.91 5.29
C HIS A 39 4.12 -4.85 6.43
N LEU A 40 3.44 -4.28 7.44
CA LEU A 40 2.60 -5.02 8.37
C LEU A 40 1.15 -4.64 8.05
N GLY A 41 0.28 -5.62 7.88
CA GLY A 41 -1.11 -5.48 7.48
C GLY A 41 -1.39 -5.82 6.01
N GLY A 42 -2.53 -5.34 5.51
CA GLY A 42 -3.02 -5.65 4.16
C GLY A 42 -3.76 -6.98 4.04
N VAL A 43 -4.26 -7.26 2.84
CA VAL A 43 -5.06 -8.47 2.55
C VAL A 43 -4.25 -9.75 2.79
N GLY A 44 -2.94 -9.74 2.50
CA GLY A 44 -2.07 -10.89 2.71
C GLY A 44 -1.99 -11.33 4.17
N GLU A 45 -1.68 -10.41 5.09
CA GLU A 45 -1.66 -10.72 6.52
C GLU A 45 -3.05 -10.98 7.08
N THR A 46 -4.07 -10.25 6.62
CA THR A 46 -5.47 -10.51 7.01
C THR A 46 -5.85 -11.93 6.65
N ASN A 47 -5.56 -12.38 5.43
CA ASN A 47 -5.88 -13.74 4.98
C ASN A 47 -5.11 -14.81 5.77
N ILE A 48 -3.84 -14.54 6.12
CA ILE A 48 -3.05 -15.44 6.98
C ILE A 48 -3.68 -15.53 8.37
N LEU A 49 -4.03 -14.41 8.99
CA LEU A 49 -4.68 -14.38 10.31
C LEU A 49 -6.04 -15.08 10.27
N MET A 50 -6.88 -14.77 9.29
CA MET A 50 -8.20 -15.41 9.11
C MET A 50 -8.04 -16.93 8.96
N ARG A 51 -7.06 -17.39 8.18
CA ARG A 51 -6.76 -18.83 8.02
C ARG A 51 -6.26 -19.48 9.31
N ILE A 52 -5.41 -18.80 10.07
CA ILE A 52 -4.91 -19.28 11.38
C ILE A 52 -6.06 -19.41 12.38
N PHE A 53 -6.97 -18.43 12.41
CA PHE A 53 -8.09 -18.39 13.35
C PHE A 53 -9.35 -19.13 12.87
N GLY A 54 -9.29 -19.77 11.69
CA GLY A 54 -10.41 -20.54 11.14
C GLY A 54 -11.64 -19.70 10.80
N ILE A 55 -11.44 -18.41 10.50
CA ILE A 55 -12.51 -17.50 10.10
C ILE A 55 -12.65 -17.63 8.58
N GLU A 56 -13.79 -18.16 8.12
CA GLU A 56 -14.09 -18.27 6.68
C GLU A 56 -14.16 -16.87 6.05
N GLU A 57 -13.64 -16.77 4.82
CA GLU A 57 -13.43 -15.52 4.08
C GLU A 57 -14.64 -14.58 4.08
N PHE A 58 -14.36 -13.26 4.19
CA PHE A 58 -15.30 -12.26 3.69
C PHE A 58 -15.31 -12.38 2.16
N LYS A 59 -16.41 -12.92 1.61
CA LYS A 59 -16.72 -12.73 0.19
C LYS A 59 -17.13 -11.27 0.00
N ASP A 60 -16.42 -10.57 -0.89
CA ASP A 60 -16.81 -9.26 -1.42
C ASP A 60 -18.23 -9.28 -2.00
#